data_AF-A0A537W5K9-F1
#
_entry.id   AF-A0A537W5K9-F1
#
_cell.length_a   1.000
_cell.length_b   1.000
_cell.length_c   1.000
_cell.angle_alpha   90.00
_cell.angle_beta   90.00
_cell.angle_gamma   90.00
#
_symmetry.space_group_name_H-M   'P 1'
#
loop_
_entity.id
_entity.type
_entity.pdbx_description
1 polymer ?
#
loop_
_entity_poly.entity_id
_entity_poly.type
_entity_poly.pdbx_seq_one_letter_code
_entity_poly.pdbx_strand_id
1 'polypeptide(L)' 'PHRTALVLRDVEGLSTREAARVVGVREAAFKSRLHQARMKVRASVGDAALAGTALS' A
#
# COMPACT_ATOMS: atom_id res chain seq x y z
N PRO A 1 1.68 -6.65 -7.67
CA PRO A 1 0.56 -5.69 -7.82
C PRO A 1 0.30 -4.78 -6.59
N HIS A 2 0.18 -5.31 -5.38
CA HIS A 2 -0.13 -4.51 -4.17
C HIS A 2 1.02 -3.60 -3.73
N ARG A 3 2.27 -4.11 -3.70
CA ARG A 3 3.47 -3.30 -3.42
C ARG A 3 3.61 -2.14 -4.41
N THR A 4 3.39 -2.40 -5.69
CA THR A 4 3.43 -1.39 -6.76
C THR A 4 2.46 -0.24 -6.49
N ALA A 5 1.25 -0.52 -6.00
CA ALA A 5 0.28 0.52 -5.68
C ALA A 5 0.75 1.44 -4.53
N LEU A 6 1.37 0.87 -3.48
CA LEU A 6 1.98 1.64 -2.40
C LEU A 6 3.14 2.49 -2.91
N VAL A 7 4.08 1.90 -3.64
CA VAL A 7 5.25 2.63 -4.15
C VAL A 7 4.81 3.82 -4.99
N LEU A 8 3.94 3.62 -5.98
CA LEU A 8 3.51 4.71 -6.86
C LEU A 8 2.75 5.83 -6.13
N ARG A 9 1.98 5.53 -5.08
CA ARG A 9 1.19 6.54 -4.35
C ARG A 9 1.91 7.19 -3.19
N ASP A 10 2.62 6.39 -2.41
CA ASP A 10 3.09 6.76 -1.08
C ASP A 10 4.61 7.05 -1.10
N VAL A 11 5.34 6.57 -2.12
CA VAL A 11 6.77 6.90 -2.32
C VAL A 11 6.94 7.87 -3.48
N GLU A 12 6.38 7.56 -4.65
CA GLU A 12 6.56 8.37 -5.87
C GLU A 12 5.56 9.54 -5.99
N GLY A 13 4.49 9.54 -5.18
CA GLY A 13 3.52 10.64 -5.12
C GLY A 13 2.56 10.79 -6.31
N LEU A 14 2.55 9.88 -7.29
CA LEU A 14 1.66 9.94 -8.47
C LEU A 14 0.20 9.99 -8.05
N SER A 15 -0.68 10.69 -8.77
CA SER A 15 -2.12 10.61 -8.52
C SER A 15 -2.69 9.19 -8.79
N THR A 16 -3.87 8.88 -8.26
CA THR A 16 -4.55 7.59 -8.55
C THR A 16 -4.72 7.35 -10.05
N ARG A 17 -5.07 8.38 -10.80
CA ARG A 17 -5.25 8.31 -12.26
C ARG A 17 -3.95 7.99 -12.99
N GLU A 18 -2.85 8.64 -12.62
CA GLU A 18 -1.53 8.39 -13.22
C GLU A 18 -1.04 7.00 -12.89
N ALA A 19 -1.10 6.60 -11.62
CA ALA A 19 -0.66 5.28 -11.18
C ALA A 19 -1.52 4.15 -11.78
N ALA A 20 -2.83 4.35 -11.95
CA ALA A 20 -3.71 3.40 -12.61
C ALA A 20 -3.36 3.22 -14.09
N ARG A 21 -3.00 4.32 -14.78
CA ARG A 21 -2.46 4.27 -16.16
C ARG A 21 -1.15 3.50 -16.24
N VAL A 22 -0.20 3.77 -15.34
CA VAL A 22 1.10 3.06 -15.29
C VAL A 22 0.91 1.56 -15.12
N VAL A 23 -0.05 1.15 -14.29
CA VAL A 23 -0.33 -0.28 -14.01
C VAL A 23 -1.26 -0.92 -15.05
N GLY A 24 -1.87 -0.14 -15.96
CA GLY A 24 -2.79 -0.66 -16.97
C GLY A 24 -4.12 -1.15 -16.42
N VAL A 25 -4.69 -0.47 -15.40
CA VAL A 25 -5.98 -0.84 -14.81
C VAL A 25 -6.90 0.36 -14.61
N ARG A 26 -8.19 0.10 -14.39
CA ARG A 26 -9.16 1.14 -13.98
C ARG A 26 -8.80 1.69 -12.60
N GLU A 27 -9.06 2.98 -12.38
CA GLU A 27 -8.81 3.65 -11.09
C GLU A 27 -9.47 2.93 -9.90
N ALA A 28 -10.69 2.42 -10.06
CA ALA A 28 -11.37 1.67 -9.01
C ALA A 28 -10.59 0.42 -8.59
N ALA A 29 -10.06 -0.35 -9.55
CA ALA A 29 -9.24 -1.52 -9.27
C ALA A 29 -7.91 -1.13 -8.60
N PHE A 30 -7.33 -0.01 -9.01
CA PHE A 30 -6.12 0.54 -8.38
C PHE A 30 -6.37 0.93 -6.92
N LYS A 31 -7.47 1.64 -6.62
CA LYS A 31 -7.87 2.01 -5.26
C LYS A 31 -8.05 0.78 -4.35
N SER A 32 -8.72 -0.27 -4.84
CA SER A 32 -8.87 -1.52 -4.08
C SER A 32 -7.51 -2.17 -3.77
N ARG A 33 -6.60 -2.22 -4.75
CA ARG A 33 -5.25 -2.76 -4.55
C ARG A 33 -4.44 -1.96 -3.54
N LEU A 34 -4.53 -0.63 -3.58
CA LEU A 34 -3.86 0.27 -2.64
C LEU A 34 -4.37 0.09 -1.22
N HIS A 35 -5.70 0.05 -1.04
CA HIS A 35 -6.30 -0.17 0.27
C HIS A 35 -5.86 -1.50 0.88
N GLN A 36 -5.94 -2.60 0.12
CA GLN A 36 -5.49 -3.91 0.57
C GLN A 36 -3.99 -3.91 0.93
N ALA A 37 -3.17 -3.19 0.16
CA ALA A 37 -1.74 -3.06 0.45
C ALA A 37 -1.50 -2.32 1.78
N ARG A 38 -2.22 -1.22 2.03
CA ARG A 38 -2.14 -0.47 3.30
C ARG A 38 -2.62 -1.28 4.50
N MET A 39 -3.67 -2.07 4.35
CA MET A 39 -4.15 -2.98 5.41
C MET A 39 -3.10 -4.02 5.77
N LYS A 40 -2.42 -4.61 4.77
CA LYS A 40 -1.32 -5.55 5.00
C LYS A 40 -0.15 -4.90 5.74
N VAL A 41 0.29 -3.71 5.31
CA VAL A 41 1.36 -2.96 6.01
C VAL A 41 0.95 -2.64 7.44
N ARG A 42 -0.27 -2.16 7.67
CA ARG A 42 -0.76 -1.86 9.02
C ARG A 42 -0.79 -3.09 9.92
N ALA A 43 -1.21 -4.24 9.40
CA ALA A 43 -1.18 -5.50 10.14
C ALA A 43 0.25 -5.87 10.52
N SER A 44 1.18 -5.84 9.56
CA SER A 44 2.59 -6.18 9.81
C SER A 44 3.29 -5.22 10.78
N VAL A 45 2.97 -3.93 10.74
CA VAL A 45 3.52 -2.95 11.69
C VAL A 45 2.87 -3.09 13.08
N GLY A 46 1.58 -3.42 13.14
CA GLY A 46 0.90 -3.73 14.41
C GLY A 46 1.55 -4.93 15.11
N ASP A 47 1.84 -5.99 14.37
CA ASP A 47 2.53 -7.17 14.89
C ASP A 47 3.97 -6.84 15.34
N ALA A 48 4.70 -6.05 14.54
CA ALA A 48 6.06 -5.64 14.87
C ALA A 48 6.13 -4.72 16.09
N ALA A 49 5.17 -3.82 16.26
CA ALA A 49 5.08 -2.93 17.43
C ALA A 49 4.85 -3.73 18.73
N LEU A 50 3.97 -4.74 18.68
CA LEU A 50 3.74 -5.66 19.82
C LEU A 50 4.97 -6.51 20.13
N ALA A 51 5.69 -6.98 19.10
CA ALA A 51 6.93 -7.75 19.28
C ALA A 51 8.08 -6.90 19.86
N GLY A 52 8.19 -5.63 19.46
CA GLY A 52 9.20 -4.69 19.98
C GLY A 52 8.96 -4.31 21.45
N THR A 53 7.71 -4.19 21.88
CA THR A 53 7.37 -3.93 23.29
C THR A 53 7.56 -5.15 24.21
N ALA A 54 7.54 -6.37 23.68
CA ALA A 54 7.76 -7.59 24.47
C ALA A 54 9.25 -7.92 24.67
N LEU A 55 10.15 -7.24 23.96
CA LEU A 55 11.60 -7.43 24.00
C LEU A 55 12.34 -6.27 24.72
N SER A 56 11.61 -5.35 25.34
CA SER A 56 12.13 -4.26 26.20
C SER A 56 11.73 -4.51 27.64
#